data_AF-A0A1Q7MFQ0-F1
#
_entry.id   AF-A0A1Q7MFQ0-F1
#
_cell.length_a   1.000
_cell.length_b   1.000
_cell.length_c   1.000
_cell.angle_alpha   90.00
_cell.angle_beta   90.00
_cell.angle_gamma   90.00
#
_symmetry.space_group_name_H-M   'P 1'
#
loop_
_entity.id
_entity.type
_entity.pdbx_description
1 polymer ?
#
loop_
_entity_poly.entity_id
_entity_poly.type
_entity_poly.pdbx_seq_one_letter_code
_entity_poly.pdbx_strand_id
1 'polypeptide(L)'
;MPPDATLIRQVGAEGFENITGWQGAFFGHVYGTQLSIDEVFAFHDTELTKLGWKPDLKPILSSGELRGWGWCKPRMFFRLAIFDPAEYDRTVVLDGAAYRVVFDARIDGTLQPCPYVPRPLTTLPPPRP
;
A
#
# COMPACT_ATOMS: atom_id res chain seq x y z
N MET A 1 6.40 5.93 -11.90
CA MET A 1 6.64 6.90 -10.82
C MET A 1 6.10 8.26 -11.24
N PRO A 2 5.37 8.99 -10.37
CA PRO A 2 4.96 10.35 -10.69
C PRO A 2 6.17 11.22 -11.04
N PRO A 3 6.02 12.18 -11.97
CA PRO A 3 7.16 12.88 -12.57
C PRO A 3 7.99 13.74 -11.60
N ASP A 4 7.44 14.15 -10.45
CA ASP A 4 8.13 14.93 -9.41
C ASP A 4 8.49 14.10 -8.16
N ALA A 5 8.26 12.78 -8.19
CA ALA A 5 8.49 11.92 -7.05
C ALA A 5 10.00 11.69 -6.84
N THR A 6 10.50 12.07 -5.66
CA THR A 6 11.86 11.81 -5.22
C THR A 6 11.91 10.55 -4.38
N LEU A 7 12.83 9.63 -4.69
CA LEU A 7 13.07 8.45 -3.87
C LEU A 7 13.69 8.89 -2.53
N ILE A 8 13.01 8.58 -1.43
CA ILE A 8 13.52 8.82 -0.07
C ILE A 8 14.30 7.60 0.41
N ARG A 9 13.72 6.40 0.27
CA ARG A 9 14.41 5.15 0.61
C ARG A 9 13.83 3.94 -0.12
N GLN A 10 14.67 2.94 -0.31
CA GLN A 10 14.21 1.60 -0.67
C GLN A 10 13.68 0.89 0.59
N VAL A 11 12.62 0.11 0.42
CA VAL A 11 12.01 -0.68 1.49
C VAL A 11 11.88 -2.11 0.99
N GLY A 12 12.54 -3.03 1.66
CA GLY A 12 12.63 -4.40 1.20
C GLY A 12 14.08 -4.82 1.12
N ALA A 13 14.45 -5.80 1.93
CA ALA A 13 15.76 -6.42 1.83
C ALA A 13 15.73 -7.87 2.32
N GLU A 14 14.95 -8.21 3.36
CA GLU A 14 14.97 -9.55 3.96
C GLU A 14 13.57 -10.00 4.37
N GLY A 15 13.31 -11.30 4.28
CA GLY A 15 12.12 -11.88 4.91
C GLY A 15 12.22 -11.71 6.43
N PHE A 16 11.08 -11.61 7.09
CA PHE A 16 11.02 -11.38 8.54
C PHE A 16 10.01 -12.30 9.19
N GLU A 17 10.31 -12.75 10.41
CA GLU A 17 9.33 -13.43 11.25
C GLU A 17 8.29 -12.43 11.74
N ASN A 18 7.02 -12.76 11.55
CA ASN A 18 5.90 -12.04 12.12
C ASN A 18 5.06 -12.99 13.00
N ILE A 19 3.98 -12.49 13.60
CA ILE A 19 3.14 -13.30 14.51
C ILE A 19 2.47 -14.52 13.83
N THR A 20 2.45 -14.57 12.50
CA THR A 20 1.93 -15.67 11.68
C THR A 20 3.03 -16.53 11.06
N GLY A 21 4.30 -16.25 11.36
CA GLY A 21 5.48 -16.95 10.86
C GLY A 21 6.30 -16.13 9.86
N TRP A 22 7.18 -16.83 9.14
CA TRP A 22 8.05 -16.22 8.14
C TRP A 22 7.27 -15.53 7.01
N GLN A 23 7.46 -14.22 6.88
CA GLN A 23 6.98 -13.43 5.76
C GLN A 23 8.08 -13.29 4.71
N GLY A 24 7.75 -13.66 3.47
CA GLY A 24 8.66 -13.51 2.32
C GLY A 24 9.06 -12.06 2.08
N ALA A 25 10.24 -11.87 1.48
CA ALA A 25 10.73 -10.54 1.13
C ALA A 25 9.76 -9.85 0.17
N PHE A 26 9.54 -8.55 0.40
CA PHE A 26 8.78 -7.67 -0.47
C PHE A 26 9.72 -6.65 -1.10
N PHE A 27 9.27 -6.01 -2.18
CA PHE A 27 10.02 -4.93 -2.80
C PHE A 27 9.15 -3.67 -2.84
N GLY A 28 9.65 -2.60 -2.28
CA GLY A 28 8.97 -1.32 -2.25
C GLY A 28 9.91 -0.15 -2.08
N HIS A 29 9.32 1.03 -2.14
CA HIS A 29 10.02 2.30 -2.10
C HIS A 29 9.17 3.33 -1.40
N VAL A 30 9.80 4.13 -0.55
CA VAL A 30 9.19 5.36 -0.03
C VAL A 30 9.64 6.52 -0.89
N TYR A 31 8.66 7.30 -1.35
CA TYR A 31 8.87 8.50 -2.15
C TYR A 31 8.25 9.72 -1.49
N GLY A 32 8.80 10.89 -1.80
CA GLY A 32 8.23 12.20 -1.50
C GLY A 32 7.87 12.94 -2.78
N THR A 33 6.78 13.70 -2.77
CA THR A 33 6.27 14.48 -3.93
C THR A 33 5.57 15.76 -3.45
N GLN A 34 5.45 16.75 -4.34
CA GLN A 34 4.67 17.97 -4.11
C GLN A 34 3.23 17.87 -4.65
N LEU A 35 2.91 16.78 -5.35
CA LEU A 35 1.56 16.46 -5.79
C LEU A 35 0.61 16.26 -4.61
N SER A 36 -0.68 16.46 -4.87
CA SER A 36 -1.74 16.08 -3.96
C SER A 36 -1.94 14.56 -3.90
N ILE A 37 -2.60 14.10 -2.84
CA ILE A 37 -2.95 12.69 -2.64
C ILE A 37 -3.75 12.13 -3.84
N ASP A 38 -4.68 12.91 -4.38
CA ASP A 38 -5.52 12.49 -5.50
C ASP A 38 -4.73 12.39 -6.81
N GLU A 39 -3.77 13.29 -7.03
CA GLU A 39 -2.85 13.22 -8.18
C GLU A 39 -1.92 12.00 -8.10
N VAL A 40 -1.39 11.70 -6.92
CA VAL A 40 -0.57 10.49 -6.69
C VAL A 40 -1.39 9.23 -6.97
N PHE A 41 -2.63 9.17 -6.49
CA PHE A 41 -3.53 8.05 -6.77
C PHE A 41 -3.84 7.94 -8.26
N ALA A 42 -4.27 9.03 -8.91
CA ALA A 42 -4.66 9.04 -10.32
C ALA A 42 -3.51 8.61 -11.23
N PHE A 43 -2.29 9.03 -10.91
CA PHE A 43 -1.09 8.56 -11.61
C PHE A 43 -0.93 7.05 -11.51
N HIS A 44 -0.93 6.50 -10.29
CA HIS A 44 -0.71 5.06 -10.09
C HIS A 44 -1.83 4.24 -10.70
N ASP A 45 -3.09 4.65 -10.53
CA ASP A 45 -4.23 3.96 -11.11
C ASP A 45 -4.14 3.89 -12.64
N THR A 46 -3.80 5.01 -13.28
CA THR A 46 -3.61 5.08 -14.72
C THR A 46 -2.48 4.18 -15.20
N GLU A 47 -1.30 4.28 -14.60
CA GLU A 47 -0.12 3.53 -15.05
C GLU A 47 -0.23 2.03 -14.75
N LEU A 48 -0.77 1.66 -13.59
CA LEU A 48 -0.99 0.25 -13.23
C LEU A 48 -2.07 -0.37 -14.13
N THR A 49 -3.15 0.34 -14.41
CA THR A 49 -4.21 -0.14 -15.31
C THR A 49 -3.69 -0.36 -16.74
N LYS A 50 -2.88 0.56 -17.28
CA LYS A 50 -2.20 0.38 -18.58
C LYS A 50 -1.34 -0.88 -18.62
N LEU A 51 -0.73 -1.23 -17.49
CA LEU A 51 0.09 -2.43 -17.33
C LEU A 51 -0.73 -3.69 -17.03
N GLY A 52 -2.06 -3.62 -17.04
CA GLY A 52 -2.97 -4.76 -16.82
C GLY A 52 -3.14 -5.16 -15.35
N TRP A 53 -2.78 -4.29 -14.41
CA TRP A 53 -3.20 -4.45 -13.02
C TRP A 53 -4.67 -4.06 -12.88
N LYS A 54 -5.38 -4.67 -11.92
CA LYS A 54 -6.78 -4.38 -11.65
C LYS A 54 -6.92 -3.73 -10.28
N PRO A 55 -7.74 -2.68 -10.12
CA PRO A 55 -8.12 -2.20 -8.80
C PRO A 55 -8.66 -3.38 -7.97
N ASP A 56 -8.20 -3.48 -6.73
CA ASP A 56 -8.47 -4.63 -5.88
C ASP A 56 -9.27 -4.24 -4.63
N LEU A 57 -8.57 -3.88 -3.56
CA LEU A 57 -9.14 -3.50 -2.27
C LEU A 57 -8.41 -2.30 -1.67
N LYS A 58 -9.06 -1.63 -0.71
CA LYS A 58 -8.36 -0.69 0.18
C LYS A 58 -7.63 -1.49 1.27
N PRO A 59 -6.29 -1.47 1.32
CA PRO A 59 -5.53 -2.25 2.27
C PRO A 59 -5.77 -1.73 3.69
N ILE A 60 -5.72 -2.64 4.65
CA ILE A 60 -5.65 -2.28 6.07
C ILE A 60 -4.33 -1.55 6.30
N LEU A 61 -4.39 -0.46 7.05
CA LEU A 61 -3.28 0.46 7.27
C LEU A 61 -2.67 0.23 8.64
N SER A 62 -1.36 0.43 8.74
CA SER A 62 -0.66 0.56 10.03
C SER A 62 -0.92 1.95 10.62
N SER A 63 -0.58 2.15 11.90
CA SER A 63 -0.86 3.39 12.62
C SER A 63 -0.22 4.65 12.01
N GLY A 64 0.84 4.49 11.22
CA GLY A 64 1.53 5.60 10.54
C GLY A 64 0.96 5.97 9.17
N GLU A 65 0.01 5.19 8.64
CA GLU A 65 -0.50 5.35 7.28
C GLU A 65 -1.92 5.94 7.28
N LEU A 66 -2.08 7.06 6.57
CA LEU A 66 -3.33 7.81 6.48
C LEU A 66 -4.32 7.18 5.49
N ARG A 67 -3.83 6.69 4.34
CA ARG A 67 -4.68 6.14 3.29
C ARG A 67 -3.95 5.08 2.47
N GLY A 68 -4.68 4.07 2.01
CA GLY A 68 -4.13 3.03 1.15
C GLY A 68 -5.03 2.64 -0.01
N TRP A 69 -4.39 2.18 -1.07
CA TRP A 69 -5.01 1.54 -2.23
C TRP A 69 -4.24 0.30 -2.66
N GLY A 70 -4.98 -0.64 -3.26
CA GLY A 70 -4.47 -1.90 -3.74
C GLY A 70 -4.86 -2.14 -5.19
N TRP A 71 -3.90 -2.67 -5.94
CA TRP A 71 -4.12 -3.25 -7.27
C TRP A 71 -3.55 -4.65 -7.28
N CYS A 72 -4.14 -5.54 -8.09
CA CYS A 72 -3.72 -6.93 -8.16
C CYS A 72 -3.42 -7.37 -9.59
N LYS A 73 -2.60 -8.41 -9.66
CA LYS A 73 -2.43 -9.33 -10.79
C LYS A 73 -2.52 -10.76 -10.26
N PRO A 74 -2.64 -11.78 -11.11
CA PRO A 74 -2.50 -13.16 -10.65
C PRO A 74 -1.22 -13.31 -9.83
N ARG A 75 -1.38 -13.73 -8.56
CA ARG A 75 -0.31 -13.97 -7.59
C ARG A 75 0.49 -12.76 -7.12
N MET A 76 0.11 -11.53 -7.49
CA MET A 76 0.82 -10.31 -7.09
C MET A 76 -0.16 -9.23 -6.63
N PHE A 77 0.27 -8.46 -5.63
CA PHE A 77 -0.46 -7.34 -5.08
C PHE A 77 0.45 -6.12 -5.06
N PHE A 78 -0.02 -5.01 -5.60
CA PHE A 78 0.63 -3.70 -5.50
C PHE A 78 -0.14 -2.87 -4.48
N ARG A 79 0.58 -2.35 -3.50
CA ARG A 79 0.07 -1.49 -2.44
C ARG A 79 0.63 -0.08 -2.58
N LEU A 80 -0.24 0.91 -2.52
CA LEU A 80 0.13 2.31 -2.34
C LEU A 80 -0.40 2.77 -0.99
N ALA A 81 0.47 3.21 -0.09
CA ALA A 81 0.11 3.77 1.21
C ALA A 81 0.66 5.18 1.38
N ILE A 82 -0.18 6.13 1.76
CA ILE A 82 0.18 7.51 2.08
C ILE A 82 0.41 7.58 3.59
N PHE A 83 1.55 8.12 4.00
CA PHE A 83 1.84 8.34 5.42
C PHE A 83 1.12 9.57 5.96
N ASP A 84 0.74 9.53 7.24
CA ASP A 84 0.21 10.71 7.93
C ASP A 84 1.33 11.75 8.12
N PRO A 85 1.12 13.01 7.71
CA PRO A 85 2.04 14.12 7.97
C PRO A 85 2.50 14.24 9.42
N ALA A 86 1.61 14.02 10.38
CA ALA A 86 1.94 14.10 11.80
C ALA A 86 2.90 12.97 12.24
N GLU A 87 2.92 11.84 11.54
CA GLU A 87 3.69 10.65 11.88
C GLU A 87 5.09 10.65 11.25
N TYR A 88 5.26 11.17 10.01
CA TYR A 88 6.59 11.27 9.41
C TYR A 88 7.40 12.48 9.90
N ASP A 89 6.76 13.57 10.32
CA ASP A 89 7.44 14.71 10.96
C ASP A 89 8.07 14.32 12.30
N ARG A 90 7.57 13.24 12.94
CA ARG A 90 8.01 12.84 14.28
C ARG A 90 9.15 11.85 14.29
N THR A 91 9.20 10.86 13.39
CA THR A 91 10.23 9.79 13.50
C THR A 91 10.39 8.82 12.31
N VAL A 92 9.45 8.74 11.35
CA VAL A 92 9.36 7.55 10.47
C VAL A 92 10.06 7.71 9.11
N VAL A 93 10.15 8.93 8.57
CA VAL A 93 10.72 9.18 7.24
C VAL A 93 11.66 10.39 7.27
N LEU A 94 12.96 10.15 7.15
CA LEU A 94 13.97 11.21 7.04
C LEU A 94 13.59 12.16 5.89
N ASP A 95 13.64 13.46 6.16
CA ASP A 95 13.31 14.54 5.23
C ASP A 95 11.87 14.55 4.69
N GLY A 96 10.95 13.79 5.31
CA GLY A 96 9.54 13.75 4.90
C GLY A 96 8.84 15.11 4.90
N ALA A 97 9.20 15.99 5.84
CA ALA A 97 8.67 17.36 5.97
C ALA A 97 8.94 18.25 4.73
N ALA A 98 9.91 17.90 3.89
CA ALA A 98 10.18 18.64 2.65
C ALA A 98 9.11 18.39 1.56
N TYR A 99 8.23 17.41 1.75
CA TYR A 99 7.26 16.96 0.76
C TYR A 99 5.83 17.18 1.23
N ARG A 100 4.95 17.52 0.28
CA ARG A 100 3.51 17.59 0.54
C ARG A 100 2.91 16.21 0.82
N VAL A 101 3.40 15.18 0.12
CA VAL A 101 2.95 13.80 0.26
C VAL A 101 4.16 12.88 0.31
N VAL A 102 4.15 11.97 1.28
CA VAL A 102 5.08 10.86 1.38
C VAL A 102 4.30 9.55 1.25
N PHE A 103 4.76 8.64 0.40
CA PHE A 103 4.05 7.39 0.14
C PHE A 103 4.98 6.18 -0.01
N ASP A 104 4.52 5.03 0.48
CA ASP A 104 5.11 3.70 0.28
C ASP A 104 4.39 3.01 -0.88
N ALA A 105 5.16 2.67 -1.91
CA ALA A 105 4.72 1.88 -3.06
C ALA A 105 5.41 0.51 -2.99
N ARG A 106 4.63 -0.57 -2.86
CA ARG A 106 5.14 -1.91 -2.59
C ARG A 106 4.48 -2.96 -3.47
N ILE A 107 5.25 -3.98 -3.85
CA ILE A 107 4.77 -5.20 -4.49
C ILE A 107 5.04 -6.40 -3.59
N ASP A 108 4.00 -7.20 -3.40
CA ASP A 108 4.00 -8.43 -2.62
C ASP A 108 3.47 -9.60 -3.47
N GLY A 109 3.95 -10.80 -3.17
CA GLY A 109 3.28 -12.02 -3.63
C GLY A 109 1.99 -12.25 -2.84
N THR A 110 0.92 -12.67 -3.51
CA THR A 110 -0.36 -12.99 -2.85
C THR A 110 -0.94 -14.32 -3.33
N LEU A 111 -1.67 -14.99 -2.45
CA LEU A 111 -2.51 -16.15 -2.81
C LEU A 111 -3.99 -15.78 -2.94
N GLN A 112 -4.34 -14.52 -2.67
CA GLN A 112 -5.71 -14.05 -2.81
C GLN A 112 -6.12 -14.02 -4.29
N PRO A 113 -7.40 -14.29 -4.60
CA PRO A 113 -7.93 -14.09 -5.94
C PRO A 113 -7.81 -12.62 -6.35
N CYS A 114 -7.69 -12.37 -7.65
CA CYS A 114 -7.57 -11.02 -8.21
C CYS A 114 -8.72 -10.73 -9.20
N PRO A 115 -9.64 -9.78 -8.92
CA PRO A 115 -9.74 -9.02 -7.67
C PRO A 115 -10.29 -9.87 -6.51
N TYR A 116 -9.88 -9.52 -5.30
CA TYR A 116 -10.39 -10.03 -4.04
C TYR A 116 -11.74 -9.39 -3.75
N VAL A 117 -12.78 -10.22 -3.71
CA VAL A 117 -14.10 -9.82 -3.26
C VAL A 117 -14.28 -10.35 -1.85
N PRO A 118 -14.32 -9.48 -0.81
CA PRO A 118 -14.60 -9.93 0.55
C PRO A 118 -15.94 -10.66 0.54
N ARG A 119 -15.99 -11.88 1.09
CA ARG A 119 -17.30 -12.49 1.35
C ARG A 119 -18.01 -11.65 2.40
N PRO A 120 -19.32 -11.37 2.24
CA PRO A 120 -20.11 -10.80 3.31
C PRO A 120 -19.91 -11.67 4.56
N LEU A 121 -19.71 -11.05 5.72
CA LEU A 121 -19.77 -11.76 6.98
C LEU A 121 -21.17 -12.38 7.07
N THR A 122 -21.26 -13.70 6.91
CA THR A 122 -22.50 -14.42 7.16
C THR A 122 -22.87 -14.11 8.61
N THR A 123 -23.96 -13.37 8.82
CA THR A 123 -24.54 -13.21 10.15
C THR A 123 -24.75 -14.62 10.69
N LEU A 124 -24.03 -14.98 11.76
CA LEU A 124 -24.26 -16.24 12.44
C LEU A 124 -25.77 -16.31 12.75
N PRO A 125 -26.46 -17.41 12.39
CA PRO A 125 -27.84 -17.57 12.80
C PRO A 125 -27.91 -17.46 14.33
N PRO A 126 -28.96 -16.81 14.89
CA PRO A 126 -29.08 -16.66 16.33
C PRO A 126 -29.00 -18.05 17.00
N PRO A 127 -28.42 -18.14 18.21
CA PRO A 127 -28.37 -19.40 18.94
C PRO A 127 -29.79 -19.97 19.06
N ARG A 128 -29.95 -21.26 18.77
CA ARG A 128 -31.22 -21.96 18.95
C ARG A 128 -31.60 -21.94 20.44
N PRO A 129 -32.88 -21.75 20.79
CA PRO A 129 -33.36 -21.73 22.16
C PRO A 129 -33.15 -23.07 22.88
#